data_AF-A0A941VMU8-F1
#
_entry.id   AF-A0A941VMU8-F1
#
_cell.length_a   1.000
_cell.length_b   1.000
_cell.length_c   1.000
_cell.angle_alpha   90.00
_cell.angle_beta   90.00
_cell.angle_gamma   90.00
#
_symmetry.space_group_name_H-M   'P 1'
#
loop_
_entity.id
_entity.type
_entity.pdbx_description
1 polymer ?
#
loop_
_entity_poly.entity_id
_entity_poly.type
_entity_poly.pdbx_seq_one_letter_code
_entity_poly.pdbx_strand_id
1 'polypeptide(L)'
;MAAVLSATPGLLKIVDVAGTRAFIAQLGAASPAHRQAQILTQLRLLADTRISGDDRLHILETLRDTALEAQNVRSRDYWGKPVPFDSNTREIFERSIALWRVLADAYESLIADMAEAAPDLAEHAEIICYRALRFTGFAMAAHNRAYHAIPGAFWEQLHRLYAFAENAEVTDIPVAEGIGSTSTVNLAYLQIVLAQRAHPDSLSLLQINTVDRALAQWVALGRLSREPVNTNRDFALAVDLGSAQGARRVKSLQGDNLRYLDLEQISDKLRQTAVALKTQNPDRLGLGPIPREACEKLMLALHANWLTPGTAREEERKPVSFNVLVSSTLAAMHYNISGKPFSPPD
;
A
#
# COMPACT_ATOMS: atom_id res chain seq x y z
N MET A 1 -33.32 -2.07 0.03
CA MET A 1 -33.75 -0.75 0.54
C MET A 1 -32.75 -0.32 1.59
N ALA A 2 -31.87 0.61 1.23
CA ALA A 2 -30.83 1.13 2.12
C ALA A 2 -31.45 2.20 3.02
N ALA A 3 -31.59 1.90 4.31
CA ALA A 3 -31.88 2.92 5.31
C ALA A 3 -30.59 3.70 5.55
N VAL A 4 -30.56 4.94 5.06
CA VAL A 4 -29.59 5.95 5.47
C VAL A 4 -29.84 6.22 6.95
N LEU A 5 -29.00 5.64 7.80
CA LEU A 5 -28.99 5.92 9.24
C LEU A 5 -28.32 7.28 9.42
N SER A 6 -29.12 8.33 9.60
CA SER A 6 -28.63 9.56 10.20
C SER A 6 -28.07 9.24 11.59
N ALA A 7 -26.84 9.65 11.88
CA ALA A 7 -26.16 9.38 13.13
C ALA A 7 -27.01 9.82 14.35
N THR A 8 -27.41 8.85 15.18
CA THR A 8 -28.04 9.12 16.48
C THR A 8 -26.98 9.67 17.45
N PRO A 9 -27.26 10.75 18.21
CA PRO A 9 -26.37 11.22 19.26
C PRO A 9 -26.11 10.10 20.30
N GLY A 10 -24.84 9.75 20.53
CA GLY A 10 -24.43 8.75 21.55
C GLY A 10 -23.71 7.49 21.03
N LEU A 11 -23.56 7.29 19.71
CA LEU A 11 -22.84 6.14 19.13
C LEU A 11 -21.33 6.39 18.92
N LEU A 12 -20.94 7.66 18.72
CA LEU A 12 -19.53 8.06 18.59
C LEU A 12 -18.90 8.18 19.98
N LYS A 13 -17.88 7.36 20.22
CA LYS A 13 -17.07 7.30 21.45
C LYS A 13 -15.77 8.10 21.33
N ILE A 14 -15.28 8.34 20.11
CA ILE A 14 -14.04 9.06 19.83
C ILE A 14 -14.29 10.55 19.53
N VAL A 15 -14.98 11.23 20.43
CA VAL A 15 -15.36 12.66 20.25
C VAL A 15 -14.24 13.64 20.58
N ASP A 16 -13.28 13.22 21.40
CA ASP A 16 -12.08 13.95 21.81
C ASP A 16 -10.97 12.96 22.18
N VAL A 17 -9.80 13.47 22.59
CA VAL A 17 -8.65 12.63 22.99
C VAL A 17 -8.97 11.76 24.21
N ALA A 18 -9.72 12.28 25.20
CA ALA A 18 -10.02 11.55 26.43
C ALA A 18 -10.97 10.37 26.16
N GLY A 19 -12.04 10.60 25.40
CA GLY A 19 -12.97 9.60 24.89
C GLY A 19 -12.27 8.58 24.01
N THR A 20 -11.33 9.01 23.17
CA THR A 20 -10.51 8.10 22.35
C THR A 20 -9.66 7.17 23.20
N ARG A 21 -9.00 7.69 24.25
CA ARG A 21 -8.24 6.84 25.20
C ARG A 21 -9.13 5.87 25.96
N ALA A 22 -10.30 6.33 26.41
CA ALA A 22 -11.28 5.46 27.08
C ALA A 22 -11.80 4.35 26.14
N PHE A 23 -12.06 4.69 24.88
CA PHE A 23 -12.44 3.72 23.85
C PHE A 23 -11.33 2.69 23.59
N ILE A 24 -10.07 3.12 23.45
CA ILE A 24 -8.92 2.22 23.28
C ILE A 24 -8.80 1.25 24.47
N ALA A 25 -8.96 1.75 25.70
CA ALA A 25 -8.93 0.91 26.90
C ALA A 25 -10.02 -0.18 26.88
N GLN A 26 -11.23 0.14 26.41
CA GLN A 26 -12.33 -0.84 26.25
C GLN A 26 -11.99 -1.94 25.22
N LEU A 27 -11.18 -1.64 24.20
CA LEU A 27 -10.77 -2.61 23.18
C LEU A 27 -9.75 -3.63 23.69
N GLY A 28 -9.09 -3.39 24.82
CA GLY A 28 -7.99 -4.23 25.33
C GLY A 28 -8.36 -5.72 25.46
N ALA A 29 -9.57 -6.02 25.91
CA ALA A 29 -10.05 -7.40 26.08
C ALA A 29 -10.71 -8.01 24.82
N ALA A 30 -10.95 -7.20 23.77
CA ALA A 30 -11.66 -7.65 22.59
C ALA A 30 -10.78 -8.49 21.64
N SER A 31 -11.41 -9.39 20.88
CA SER A 31 -10.72 -10.14 19.82
C SER A 31 -10.23 -9.20 18.71
N PRO A 32 -9.17 -9.54 17.96
CA PRO A 32 -8.68 -8.71 16.85
C PRO A 32 -9.77 -8.36 15.83
N ALA A 33 -10.69 -9.29 15.57
CA ALA A 33 -11.83 -9.09 14.65
C ALA A 33 -12.79 -8.01 15.18
N HIS A 34 -13.12 -8.10 16.47
CA HIS A 34 -14.01 -7.14 17.11
C HIS A 34 -13.35 -5.76 17.21
N ARG A 35 -12.05 -5.69 17.55
CA ARG A 35 -11.30 -4.42 17.56
C ARG A 35 -11.36 -3.72 16.20
N GLN A 36 -11.03 -4.45 15.13
CA GLN A 36 -11.08 -3.92 13.76
C GLN A 36 -12.48 -3.38 13.41
N ALA A 37 -13.54 -4.14 13.72
CA ALA A 37 -14.91 -3.73 13.42
C ALA A 37 -15.35 -2.49 14.21
N GLN A 38 -15.00 -2.40 15.50
CA GLN A 38 -15.31 -1.26 16.35
C GLN A 38 -14.57 0.00 15.87
N ILE A 39 -13.26 -0.10 15.58
CA ILE A 39 -12.46 1.02 15.07
C ILE A 39 -13.03 1.54 13.74
N LEU A 40 -13.32 0.63 12.80
CA LEU A 40 -13.92 1.01 11.52
C LEU A 40 -15.26 1.73 11.70
N THR A 41 -16.10 1.26 12.64
CA THR A 41 -17.38 1.90 12.94
C THR A 41 -17.19 3.30 13.50
N GLN A 42 -16.28 3.47 14.45
CA GLN A 42 -16.00 4.75 15.08
C GLN A 42 -15.42 5.78 14.10
N LEU A 43 -14.50 5.37 13.22
CA LEU A 43 -13.95 6.27 12.20
C LEU A 43 -15.00 6.71 11.16
N ARG A 44 -15.93 5.82 10.78
CA ARG A 44 -17.06 6.20 9.91
C ARG A 44 -17.98 7.21 10.57
N LEU A 45 -18.31 7.00 11.85
CA LEU A 45 -19.10 7.96 12.62
C LEU A 45 -18.38 9.30 12.81
N LEU A 46 -17.05 9.28 12.97
CA LEU A 46 -16.23 10.48 13.07
C LEU A 46 -16.32 11.33 11.80
N ALA A 47 -16.29 10.70 10.62
CA ALA A 47 -16.39 11.38 9.33
C ALA A 47 -17.73 12.13 9.15
N ASP A 48 -18.83 11.60 9.72
CA ASP A 48 -20.16 12.20 9.63
C ASP A 48 -20.44 13.24 10.73
N THR A 49 -19.51 13.43 11.68
CA THR A 49 -19.70 14.30 12.85
C THR A 49 -18.93 15.61 12.70
N ARG A 50 -19.56 16.72 13.10
CA ARG A 50 -18.92 18.04 13.14
C ARG A 50 -17.99 18.15 14.34
N ILE A 51 -16.73 17.79 14.14
CA ILE A 51 -15.61 18.00 15.07
C ILE A 51 -14.58 18.88 14.36
N SER A 52 -13.88 19.75 15.10
CA SER A 52 -12.86 20.63 14.52
C SER A 52 -11.73 19.82 13.86
N GLY A 53 -11.06 20.41 12.87
CA GLY A 53 -9.94 19.78 12.18
C GLY A 53 -8.82 19.36 13.13
N ASP A 54 -8.45 20.25 14.07
CA ASP A 54 -7.42 19.98 15.07
C ASP A 54 -7.80 18.83 16.01
N ASP A 55 -9.03 18.82 16.52
CA ASP A 55 -9.49 17.73 17.38
C ASP A 55 -9.49 16.40 16.62
N ARG A 56 -9.91 16.40 15.35
CA ARG A 56 -9.86 15.21 14.49
C ARG A 56 -8.43 14.71 14.31
N LEU A 57 -7.46 15.58 14.06
CA LEU A 57 -6.05 15.19 13.95
C LEU A 57 -5.55 14.53 15.24
N HIS A 58 -5.84 15.13 16.40
CA HIS A 58 -5.45 14.57 17.70
C HIS A 58 -6.12 13.22 18.00
N ILE A 59 -7.40 13.06 17.65
CA ILE A 59 -8.13 11.79 17.76
C ILE A 59 -7.49 10.72 16.88
N LEU A 60 -7.19 11.05 15.61
CA LEU A 60 -6.59 10.13 14.66
C LEU A 60 -5.20 9.66 15.12
N GLU A 61 -4.32 10.59 15.54
CA GLU A 61 -2.99 10.22 16.04
C GLU A 61 -3.06 9.42 17.35
N THR A 62 -4.05 9.67 18.21
CA THR A 62 -4.28 8.88 19.43
C THR A 62 -4.73 7.44 19.11
N LEU A 63 -5.55 7.26 18.06
CA LEU A 63 -6.09 5.96 17.66
C LEU A 63 -5.14 5.14 16.78
N ARG A 64 -4.20 5.81 16.11
CA ARG A 64 -3.32 5.27 15.06
C ARG A 64 -2.68 3.94 15.41
N ASP A 65 -1.94 3.86 16.52
CA ASP A 65 -1.16 2.67 16.88
C ASP A 65 -2.08 1.46 17.15
N THR A 66 -3.24 1.69 17.77
CA THR A 66 -4.24 0.65 18.03
C THR A 66 -4.85 0.14 16.72
N ALA A 67 -5.11 1.02 15.75
CA ALA A 67 -5.61 0.65 14.44
C ALA A 67 -4.57 -0.15 13.63
N LEU A 68 -3.30 0.25 13.68
CA LEU A 68 -2.19 -0.47 13.04
C LEU A 68 -2.01 -1.87 13.63
N GLU A 69 -2.02 -2.00 14.96
CA GLU A 69 -1.91 -3.30 15.64
C GLU A 69 -3.05 -4.24 15.24
N ALA A 70 -4.30 -3.76 15.32
CA ALA A 70 -5.48 -4.55 14.96
C ALA A 70 -5.41 -5.05 13.50
N GLN A 71 -4.99 -4.18 12.58
CA GLN A 71 -4.84 -4.53 11.17
C GLN A 71 -3.70 -5.50 10.91
N ASN A 72 -2.55 -5.34 11.57
CA ASN A 72 -1.40 -6.22 11.40
C ASN A 72 -1.71 -7.66 11.80
N VAL A 73 -2.50 -7.85 12.86
CA VAL A 73 -2.95 -9.17 13.28
C VAL A 73 -3.97 -9.73 12.29
N ARG A 74 -5.03 -8.97 11.96
CA ARG A 74 -6.12 -9.45 11.09
C ARG A 74 -5.68 -9.72 9.66
N SER A 75 -4.70 -8.97 9.16
CA SER A 75 -4.28 -9.11 7.77
C SER A 75 -3.64 -10.47 7.46
N ARG A 76 -3.03 -11.11 8.46
CA ARG A 76 -2.40 -12.44 8.31
C ARG A 76 -3.39 -13.54 7.95
N ASP A 77 -4.68 -13.35 8.23
CA ASP A 77 -5.72 -14.34 7.97
C ASP A 77 -6.01 -14.53 6.47
N TYR A 78 -5.70 -13.53 5.62
CA TYR A 78 -5.88 -13.61 4.16
C TYR A 78 -4.58 -13.65 3.33
N TRP A 79 -3.42 -13.38 3.94
CA TRP A 79 -2.15 -13.33 3.21
C TRP A 79 -1.81 -14.68 2.57
N GLY A 80 -1.53 -14.65 1.28
CA GLY A 80 -1.13 -15.83 0.51
C GLY A 80 -2.16 -16.95 0.45
N LYS A 81 -3.43 -16.69 0.82
CA LYS A 81 -4.49 -17.68 0.70
C LYS A 81 -4.77 -17.98 -0.79
N PRO A 82 -5.12 -19.23 -1.13
CA PRO A 82 -5.49 -19.58 -2.50
C PRO A 82 -6.68 -18.74 -2.99
N VAL A 83 -6.62 -18.30 -4.25
CA VAL A 83 -7.74 -17.66 -4.94
C VAL A 83 -8.53 -18.70 -5.75
N PRO A 84 -9.87 -18.57 -5.89
CA PRO A 84 -10.71 -17.55 -5.29
C PRO A 84 -10.89 -17.76 -3.78
N PHE A 85 -10.95 -16.66 -3.03
CA PHE A 85 -11.23 -16.71 -1.58
C PHE A 85 -12.61 -17.31 -1.29
N ASP A 86 -12.70 -18.08 -0.20
CA ASP A 86 -13.96 -18.40 0.45
C ASP A 86 -14.62 -17.14 1.03
N SER A 87 -15.88 -17.26 1.45
CA SER A 87 -16.67 -16.12 1.94
C SER A 87 -16.03 -15.44 3.17
N ASN A 88 -15.49 -16.23 4.10
CA ASN A 88 -14.88 -15.71 5.33
C ASN A 88 -13.58 -14.95 5.04
N THR A 89 -12.69 -15.52 4.22
CA THR A 89 -11.42 -14.90 3.81
C THR A 89 -11.68 -13.62 3.03
N ARG A 90 -12.68 -13.64 2.14
CA ARG A 90 -13.12 -12.46 1.40
C ARG A 90 -13.60 -11.35 2.34
N GLU A 91 -14.44 -11.68 3.31
CA GLU A 91 -14.95 -10.70 4.28
C GLU A 91 -13.81 -10.08 5.11
N ILE A 92 -12.84 -10.87 5.56
CA ILE A 92 -11.69 -10.37 6.31
C ILE A 92 -10.86 -9.42 5.44
N PHE A 93 -10.57 -9.81 4.19
CA PHE A 93 -9.84 -8.96 3.24
C PHE A 93 -10.57 -7.64 2.98
N GLU A 94 -11.87 -7.68 2.66
CA GLU A 94 -12.69 -6.49 2.37
C GLU A 94 -12.77 -5.55 3.59
N ARG A 95 -12.93 -6.09 4.81
CA ARG A 95 -12.89 -5.29 6.04
C ARG A 95 -11.52 -4.65 6.28
N SER A 96 -10.43 -5.37 5.99
CA SER A 96 -9.08 -4.80 6.08
C SER A 96 -8.88 -3.66 5.09
N ILE A 97 -9.33 -3.80 3.84
CA ILE A 97 -9.29 -2.70 2.85
C ILE A 97 -10.16 -1.53 3.30
N ALA A 98 -11.37 -1.79 3.81
CA ALA A 98 -12.27 -0.74 4.28
C ALA A 98 -11.68 0.09 5.42
N LEU A 99 -10.97 -0.53 6.37
CA LEU A 99 -10.32 0.20 7.45
C LEU A 99 -9.12 1.03 6.97
N TRP A 100 -8.30 0.50 6.05
CA TRP A 100 -7.21 1.30 5.47
C TRP A 100 -7.71 2.51 4.71
N ARG A 101 -8.77 2.35 3.92
CA ARG A 101 -9.39 3.45 3.18
C ARG A 101 -9.96 4.51 4.11
N VAL A 102 -10.77 4.11 5.10
CA VAL A 102 -11.36 5.07 6.05
C VAL A 102 -10.28 5.84 6.81
N LEU A 103 -9.15 5.22 7.16
CA LEU A 103 -8.02 5.95 7.75
C LEU A 103 -7.39 6.93 6.75
N ALA A 104 -7.08 6.49 5.52
CA ALA A 104 -6.51 7.37 4.49
C ALA A 104 -7.43 8.58 4.23
N ASP A 105 -8.73 8.32 4.03
CA ASP A 105 -9.75 9.32 3.75
C ASP A 105 -9.94 10.29 4.93
N ALA A 106 -9.81 9.81 6.18
CA ALA A 106 -9.91 10.67 7.37
C ALA A 106 -8.77 11.69 7.44
N TYR A 107 -7.53 11.30 7.13
CA TYR A 107 -6.43 12.27 7.03
C TYR A 107 -6.55 13.15 5.78
N GLU A 108 -6.95 12.61 4.63
CA GLU A 108 -7.17 13.41 3.41
C GLU A 108 -8.26 14.47 3.62
N SER A 109 -9.30 14.19 4.41
CA SER A 109 -10.32 15.20 4.73
C SER A 109 -9.78 16.43 5.47
N LEU A 110 -8.71 16.27 6.26
CA LEU A 110 -8.04 17.39 6.94
C LEU A 110 -7.35 18.32 5.94
N ILE A 111 -6.94 17.82 4.77
CA ILE A 111 -6.38 18.65 3.70
C ILE A 111 -7.45 19.59 3.14
N ALA A 112 -8.69 19.12 3.00
CA ALA A 112 -9.80 19.97 2.58
C ALA A 112 -10.09 21.07 3.61
N ASP A 113 -10.00 20.74 4.91
CA ASP A 113 -10.22 21.73 5.98
C ASP A 113 -9.18 22.85 5.98
N MET A 114 -7.93 22.59 5.58
CA MET A 114 -6.86 23.61 5.51
C MET A 114 -7.24 24.79 4.60
N ALA A 115 -8.00 24.53 3.53
CA ALA A 115 -8.39 25.56 2.57
C ALA A 115 -9.63 26.35 3.01
N GLU A 116 -10.42 25.83 3.96
CA GLU A 116 -11.74 26.36 4.30
C GLU A 116 -11.90 26.69 5.78
N ALA A 117 -11.95 25.65 6.62
CA ALA A 117 -12.48 25.73 7.98
C ALA A 117 -11.41 25.80 9.07
N ALA A 118 -10.19 25.35 8.80
CA ALA A 118 -9.10 25.31 9.78
C ALA A 118 -7.73 25.56 9.10
N PRO A 119 -7.41 26.82 8.73
CA PRO A 119 -6.15 27.16 8.07
C PRO A 119 -4.89 26.77 8.85
N ASP A 120 -4.97 26.78 10.19
CA ASP A 120 -3.85 26.43 11.08
C ASP A 120 -3.39 24.97 10.91
N LEU A 121 -4.24 24.08 10.39
CA LEU A 121 -3.85 22.71 10.03
C LEU A 121 -2.73 22.66 8.99
N ALA A 122 -2.51 23.73 8.22
CA ALA A 122 -1.41 23.81 7.27
C ALA A 122 -0.04 23.67 7.96
N GLU A 123 0.07 24.00 9.26
CA GLU A 123 1.27 23.77 10.08
C GLU A 123 1.56 22.28 10.33
N HIS A 124 0.60 21.40 10.01
CA HIS A 124 0.67 19.95 10.16
C HIS A 124 0.54 19.22 8.81
N ALA A 125 0.75 19.92 7.70
CA ALA A 125 0.56 19.36 6.37
C ALA A 125 1.45 18.13 6.11
N GLU A 126 2.69 18.10 6.63
CA GLU A 126 3.61 16.98 6.48
C GLU A 126 3.07 15.69 7.09
N ILE A 127 2.56 15.74 8.33
CA ILE A 127 2.06 14.56 9.02
C ILE A 127 0.73 14.13 8.40
N ILE A 128 -0.15 15.06 8.05
CA ILE A 128 -1.44 14.75 7.44
C ILE A 128 -1.24 14.04 6.08
N CYS A 129 -0.41 14.61 5.20
CA CYS A 129 -0.11 14.02 3.90
C CYS A 129 0.58 12.66 4.04
N TYR A 130 1.56 12.59 4.93
CA TYR A 130 2.29 11.35 5.19
C TYR A 130 1.35 10.23 5.65
N ARG A 131 0.47 10.49 6.61
CA ARG A 131 -0.45 9.48 7.15
C ARG A 131 -1.45 9.03 6.09
N ALA A 132 -2.11 9.96 5.39
CA ALA A 132 -3.02 9.63 4.29
C ALA A 132 -2.35 8.74 3.24
N LEU A 133 -1.14 9.12 2.82
CA LEU A 133 -0.36 8.40 1.82
C LEU A 133 0.08 7.02 2.30
N ARG A 134 0.51 6.89 3.55
CA ARG A 134 0.91 5.60 4.14
C ARG A 134 -0.27 4.64 4.28
N PHE A 135 -1.44 5.10 4.71
CA PHE A 135 -2.63 4.25 4.80
C PHE A 135 -3.12 3.80 3.40
N THR A 136 -3.03 4.68 2.40
CA THR A 136 -3.24 4.32 0.99
C THR A 136 -2.27 3.21 0.56
N GLY A 137 -0.97 3.38 0.87
CA GLY A 137 0.07 2.39 0.62
C GLY A 137 -0.17 1.04 1.31
N PHE A 138 -0.69 1.04 2.55
CA PHE A 138 -1.03 -0.19 3.26
C PHE A 138 -2.21 -0.93 2.61
N ALA A 139 -3.21 -0.21 2.07
CA ALA A 139 -4.27 -0.83 1.26
C ALA A 139 -3.69 -1.50 0.01
N MET A 140 -2.79 -0.82 -0.71
CA MET A 140 -2.11 -1.38 -1.89
C MET A 140 -1.26 -2.62 -1.53
N ALA A 141 -0.55 -2.58 -0.40
CA ALA A 141 0.22 -3.71 0.10
C ALA A 141 -0.67 -4.90 0.50
N ALA A 142 -1.87 -4.64 1.04
CA ALA A 142 -2.87 -5.67 1.33
C ALA A 142 -3.36 -6.36 0.06
N HIS A 143 -3.65 -5.61 -1.02
CA HIS A 143 -3.97 -6.16 -2.34
C HIS A 143 -2.87 -7.09 -2.86
N ASN A 144 -1.61 -6.65 -2.80
CA ASN A 144 -0.46 -7.47 -3.22
C ASN A 144 -0.39 -8.80 -2.47
N ARG A 145 -0.50 -8.77 -1.14
CA ARG A 145 -0.42 -9.96 -0.29
C ARG A 145 -1.62 -10.88 -0.41
N ALA A 146 -2.74 -10.35 -0.87
CA ALA A 146 -3.94 -11.10 -1.24
C ALA A 146 -3.92 -11.59 -2.70
N TYR A 147 -2.88 -11.26 -3.48
CA TYR A 147 -2.81 -11.51 -4.93
C TYR A 147 -4.02 -10.99 -5.73
N HIS A 148 -4.54 -9.83 -5.33
CA HIS A 148 -5.60 -9.13 -6.05
C HIS A 148 -5.03 -7.91 -6.76
N ALA A 149 -5.54 -7.62 -7.97
CA ALA A 149 -5.19 -6.40 -8.68
C ALA A 149 -5.54 -5.16 -7.84
N ILE A 150 -4.70 -4.14 -7.91
CA ILE A 150 -4.93 -2.85 -7.24
C ILE A 150 -5.84 -2.00 -8.13
N PRO A 151 -6.99 -1.53 -7.60
CA PRO A 151 -7.81 -0.54 -8.30
C PRO A 151 -7.04 0.75 -8.61
N GLY A 152 -7.22 1.30 -9.81
CA GLY A 152 -6.56 2.54 -10.24
C GLY A 152 -6.82 3.74 -9.32
N ALA A 153 -7.97 3.78 -8.64
CA ALA A 153 -8.32 4.82 -7.68
C ALA A 153 -7.30 4.97 -6.53
N PHE A 154 -6.61 3.90 -6.13
CA PHE A 154 -5.54 4.01 -5.12
C PHE A 154 -4.33 4.78 -5.65
N TRP A 155 -3.98 4.59 -6.92
CA TRP A 155 -2.91 5.37 -7.55
C TRP A 155 -3.29 6.84 -7.68
N GLU A 156 -4.52 7.12 -8.13
CA GLU A 156 -5.01 8.49 -8.24
C GLU A 156 -4.98 9.21 -6.87
N GLN A 157 -5.43 8.54 -5.80
CA GLN A 157 -5.35 9.06 -4.43
C GLN A 157 -3.90 9.30 -4.01
N LEU A 158 -3.01 8.31 -4.21
CA LEU A 158 -1.59 8.43 -3.88
C LEU A 158 -0.91 9.59 -4.60
N HIS A 159 -1.21 9.79 -5.88
CA HIS A 159 -0.65 10.86 -6.69
C HIS A 159 -1.17 12.24 -6.29
N ARG A 160 -2.48 12.36 -5.99
CA ARG A 160 -3.04 13.62 -5.48
C ARG A 160 -2.41 14.03 -4.15
N LEU A 161 -2.28 13.09 -3.22
CA LEU A 161 -1.65 13.33 -1.91
C LEU A 161 -0.19 13.74 -2.06
N TYR A 162 0.56 13.06 -2.94
CA TYR A 162 1.95 13.43 -3.22
C TYR A 162 2.07 14.80 -3.87
N ALA A 163 1.24 15.11 -4.87
CA ALA A 163 1.23 16.40 -5.54
C ALA A 163 0.87 17.54 -4.58
N PHE A 164 -0.09 17.32 -3.68
CA PHE A 164 -0.42 18.29 -2.63
C PHE A 164 0.78 18.54 -1.71
N ALA A 165 1.40 17.48 -1.18
CA ALA A 165 2.56 17.61 -0.31
C ALA A 165 3.74 18.32 -1.00
N GLU A 166 3.93 18.07 -2.30
CA GLU A 166 4.98 18.70 -3.09
C GLU A 166 4.70 20.19 -3.35
N ASN A 167 3.44 20.56 -3.56
CA ASN A 167 3.03 21.96 -3.69
C ASN A 167 3.08 22.73 -2.37
N ALA A 168 2.84 22.04 -1.25
CA ALA A 168 2.99 22.58 0.09
C ALA A 168 4.44 22.58 0.60
N GLU A 169 5.40 22.09 -0.21
CA GLU A 169 6.84 22.00 0.12
C GLU A 169 7.14 21.17 1.38
N VAL A 170 6.28 20.20 1.71
CA VAL A 170 6.40 19.35 2.90
C VAL A 170 6.92 17.94 2.62
N THR A 171 7.33 17.64 1.38
CA THR A 171 7.67 16.27 0.96
C THR A 171 8.83 15.64 1.71
N ASP A 172 9.76 16.45 2.18
CA ASP A 172 11.01 16.04 2.83
C ASP A 172 11.03 16.32 4.34
N ILE A 173 9.94 16.85 4.90
CA ILE A 173 9.84 17.09 6.34
C ILE A 173 9.72 15.73 7.06
N PRO A 174 10.58 15.43 8.04
CA PRO A 174 10.53 14.16 8.77
C PRO A 174 9.27 14.00 9.62
N VAL A 175 8.61 12.86 9.48
CA VAL A 175 7.44 12.43 10.26
C VAL A 175 7.80 11.16 11.04
N ALA A 176 7.48 11.14 12.33
CA ALA A 176 7.67 9.95 13.16
C ALA A 176 6.69 8.83 12.75
N GLU A 177 7.21 7.61 12.54
CA GLU A 177 6.40 6.40 12.32
C GLU A 177 6.07 5.67 13.63
N GLY A 178 6.95 5.82 14.62
CA GLY A 178 6.91 5.17 15.92
C GLY A 178 8.20 5.44 16.68
N ILE A 179 8.48 4.65 17.72
CA ILE A 179 9.67 4.83 18.56
C ILE A 179 10.94 4.58 17.73
N GLY A 180 11.75 5.63 17.53
CA GLY A 180 13.06 5.55 16.88
C GLY A 180 13.03 5.42 15.36
N SER A 181 11.88 5.62 14.70
CA SER A 181 11.74 5.54 13.24
C SER A 181 11.06 6.79 12.69
N THR A 182 11.67 7.37 11.67
CA THR A 182 11.17 8.53 10.92
C THR A 182 11.20 8.26 9.43
N SER A 183 10.34 8.94 8.70
CA SER A 183 10.25 8.88 7.24
C SER A 183 9.77 10.22 6.71
N THR A 184 9.61 10.36 5.40
CA THR A 184 9.07 11.56 4.76
C THR A 184 8.01 11.13 3.74
N VAL A 185 7.21 12.08 3.25
CA VAL A 185 6.26 11.80 2.17
C VAL A 185 7.00 11.28 0.93
N ASN A 186 8.17 11.86 0.60
CA ASN A 186 9.02 11.41 -0.51
C ASN A 186 9.45 9.95 -0.36
N LEU A 187 9.99 9.57 0.81
CA LEU A 187 10.45 8.21 1.05
C LEU A 187 9.29 7.20 1.04
N ALA A 188 8.17 7.54 1.68
CA ALA A 188 6.97 6.71 1.69
C ALA A 188 6.41 6.47 0.29
N TYR A 189 6.30 7.54 -0.51
CA TYR A 189 5.81 7.46 -1.88
C TYR A 189 6.73 6.60 -2.75
N LEU A 190 8.03 6.86 -2.71
CA LEU A 190 9.01 6.10 -3.48
C LEU A 190 9.01 4.62 -3.08
N GLN A 191 8.87 4.31 -1.79
CA GLN A 191 8.76 2.93 -1.31
C GLN A 191 7.55 2.21 -1.93
N ILE A 192 6.37 2.84 -1.92
CA ILE A 192 5.15 2.27 -2.51
C ILE A 192 5.34 2.05 -4.01
N VAL A 193 5.90 3.04 -4.72
CA VAL A 193 6.16 2.96 -6.16
C VAL A 193 7.12 1.82 -6.49
N LEU A 194 8.23 1.68 -5.77
CA LEU A 194 9.22 0.62 -6.01
C LEU A 194 8.70 -0.77 -5.64
N ALA A 195 7.91 -0.89 -4.57
CA ALA A 195 7.26 -2.13 -4.17
C ALA A 195 6.31 -2.64 -5.27
N GLN A 196 5.55 -1.73 -5.89
CA GLN A 196 4.69 -2.09 -7.03
C GLN A 196 5.49 -2.40 -8.29
N ARG A 197 6.57 -1.64 -8.53
CA ARG A 197 7.45 -1.87 -9.67
C ARG A 197 8.17 -3.22 -9.59
N ALA A 198 8.30 -3.81 -8.40
CA ALA A 198 8.86 -5.15 -8.19
C ALA A 198 7.98 -6.30 -8.74
N HIS A 199 6.80 -6.01 -9.30
CA HIS A 199 5.84 -7.00 -9.83
C HIS A 199 5.39 -8.02 -8.78
N PRO A 200 4.73 -7.57 -7.70
CA PRO A 200 4.32 -8.43 -6.58
C PRO A 200 3.41 -9.59 -6.98
N ASP A 201 2.69 -9.48 -8.09
CA ASP A 201 1.89 -10.54 -8.70
C ASP A 201 2.70 -11.76 -9.16
N SER A 202 4.01 -11.58 -9.38
CA SER A 202 4.96 -12.64 -9.74
C SER A 202 5.78 -13.20 -8.56
N LEU A 203 5.58 -12.66 -7.36
CA LEU A 203 6.39 -12.97 -6.18
C LEU A 203 5.61 -13.83 -5.18
N SER A 204 6.30 -14.75 -4.50
CA SER A 204 5.74 -15.40 -3.32
C SER A 204 5.60 -14.42 -2.14
N LEU A 205 4.76 -14.73 -1.15
CA LEU A 205 4.60 -13.93 0.06
C LEU A 205 5.94 -13.73 0.80
N LEU A 206 6.80 -14.75 0.80
CA LEU A 206 8.15 -14.66 1.37
C LEU A 206 9.00 -13.63 0.61
N GLN A 207 8.97 -13.65 -0.72
CA GLN A 207 9.68 -12.67 -1.54
C GLN A 207 9.12 -11.26 -1.38
N ILE A 208 7.79 -11.08 -1.31
CA ILE A 208 7.16 -9.78 -1.02
C ILE A 208 7.68 -9.23 0.32
N ASN A 209 7.72 -10.05 1.37
CA ASN A 209 8.25 -9.65 2.67
C ASN A 209 9.75 -9.30 2.60
N THR A 210 10.54 -10.00 1.77
CA THR A 210 11.95 -9.66 1.53
C THR A 210 12.11 -8.33 0.79
N VAL A 211 11.26 -8.04 -0.20
CA VAL A 211 11.24 -6.73 -0.90
C VAL A 211 10.94 -5.60 0.08
N ASP A 212 9.94 -5.76 0.95
CA ASP A 212 9.59 -4.74 1.93
C ASP A 212 10.74 -4.47 2.91
N ARG A 213 11.46 -5.52 3.37
CA ARG A 213 12.65 -5.38 4.21
C ARG A 213 13.81 -4.68 3.49
N ALA A 214 14.01 -5.00 2.22
CA ALA A 214 15.04 -4.37 1.40
C ALA A 214 14.73 -2.87 1.20
N LEU A 215 13.49 -2.54 0.82
CA LEU A 215 13.06 -1.16 0.60
C LEU A 215 13.09 -0.33 1.88
N ALA A 216 12.74 -0.90 3.04
CA ALA A 216 12.87 -0.21 4.32
C ALA A 216 14.30 0.26 4.63
N GLN A 217 15.32 -0.39 4.04
CA GLN A 217 16.73 -0.02 4.19
C GLN A 217 17.25 0.82 3.03
N TRP A 218 16.72 0.62 1.81
CA TRP A 218 17.34 1.13 0.59
C TRP A 218 16.59 2.31 -0.02
N VAL A 219 15.34 2.58 0.38
CA VAL A 219 14.53 3.63 -0.25
C VAL A 219 15.17 5.01 -0.16
N ALA A 220 15.90 5.30 0.92
CA ALA A 220 16.63 6.56 1.11
C ALA A 220 17.80 6.75 0.13
N LEU A 221 18.20 5.71 -0.59
CA LEU A 221 19.20 5.78 -1.67
C LEU A 221 18.58 6.26 -3.00
N GLY A 222 17.26 6.17 -3.15
CA GLY A 222 16.56 6.64 -4.34
C GLY A 222 16.00 8.06 -4.15
N ARG A 223 15.73 8.74 -5.26
CA ARG A 223 15.16 10.10 -5.27
C ARG A 223 14.09 10.25 -6.34
N LEU A 224 13.20 11.21 -6.11
CA LEU A 224 12.23 11.67 -7.10
C LEU A 224 12.69 13.03 -7.62
N SER A 225 12.57 13.23 -8.93
CA SER A 225 12.97 14.47 -9.60
C SER A 225 11.88 14.93 -10.57
N ARG A 226 11.65 16.25 -10.63
CA ARG A 226 10.82 16.86 -11.68
C ARG A 226 11.55 16.89 -13.03
N GLU A 227 12.87 16.90 -12.99
CA GLU A 227 13.72 16.91 -14.18
C GLU A 227 14.13 15.48 -14.59
N PRO A 228 14.28 15.22 -15.90
CA PRO A 228 14.77 13.94 -16.38
C PRO A 228 16.14 13.60 -15.77
N VAL A 229 16.25 12.38 -15.23
CA VAL A 229 17.55 11.84 -14.78
C VAL A 229 18.50 11.67 -15.98
N ASN A 230 19.81 11.79 -15.73
CA ASN A 230 20.86 11.57 -16.74
C ASN A 230 21.05 10.07 -17.01
N THR A 231 19.99 9.40 -17.43
CA THR A 231 19.93 7.99 -17.79
C THR A 231 19.18 7.88 -19.10
N ASN A 232 19.56 6.93 -19.95
CA ASN A 232 18.86 6.69 -21.21
C ASN A 232 17.36 6.43 -20.94
N ARG A 233 16.49 7.12 -21.70
CA ARG A 233 15.02 7.08 -21.59
C ARG A 233 14.41 5.67 -21.68
N ASP A 234 15.11 4.72 -22.30
CA ASP A 234 14.71 3.31 -22.34
C ASP A 234 14.75 2.62 -20.97
N PHE A 235 15.61 3.11 -20.07
CA PHE A 235 15.84 2.59 -18.73
C PHE A 235 15.17 3.45 -17.67
N ALA A 236 15.12 4.78 -17.89
CA ALA A 236 14.54 5.74 -16.95
C ALA A 236 13.09 5.37 -16.59
N LEU A 237 12.79 5.41 -15.29
CA LEU A 237 11.44 5.29 -14.76
C LEU A 237 10.92 6.67 -14.41
N ALA A 238 9.62 6.86 -14.60
CA ALA A 238 8.90 7.97 -14.04
C ALA A 238 7.50 7.53 -13.60
N VAL A 239 6.89 8.29 -12.70
CA VAL A 239 5.46 8.23 -12.42
C VAL A 239 4.82 9.44 -13.06
N ASP A 240 3.68 9.23 -13.73
CA ASP A 240 2.80 10.31 -14.15
C ASP A 240 1.73 10.53 -13.07
N LEU A 241 1.82 11.65 -12.36
CA LEU A 241 0.89 12.00 -11.28
C LEU A 241 -0.54 12.25 -11.79
N GLY A 242 -0.73 12.49 -13.09
CA GLY A 242 -2.06 12.60 -13.71
C GLY A 242 -2.70 11.25 -14.05
N SER A 243 -2.00 10.13 -13.83
CA SER A 243 -2.47 8.79 -14.23
C SER A 243 -3.05 7.98 -13.06
N ALA A 244 -3.72 6.89 -13.39
CA ALA A 244 -4.20 5.87 -12.43
C ALA A 244 -3.23 4.68 -12.31
N GLN A 245 -1.94 4.89 -12.59
CA GLN A 245 -0.93 3.83 -12.70
C GLN A 245 0.39 4.23 -12.02
N GLY A 246 1.12 3.26 -11.48
CA GLY A 246 2.44 3.49 -10.89
C GLY A 246 3.55 3.79 -11.90
N ALA A 247 4.80 3.66 -11.44
CA ALA A 247 5.96 3.95 -12.29
C ALA A 247 6.02 3.09 -13.55
N ARG A 248 6.27 3.72 -14.69
CA ARG A 248 6.52 3.08 -15.98
C ARG A 248 7.82 3.61 -16.57
N ARG A 249 8.30 2.96 -17.64
CA ARG A 249 9.43 3.48 -18.41
C ARG A 249 9.01 4.79 -19.07
N VAL A 250 9.90 5.78 -19.07
CA VAL A 250 9.62 7.13 -19.61
C VAL A 250 9.12 7.06 -21.06
N LYS A 251 9.67 6.15 -21.88
CA LYS A 251 9.21 5.95 -23.27
C LYS A 251 7.75 5.52 -23.43
N SER A 252 7.15 4.97 -22.37
CA SER A 252 5.76 4.49 -22.36
C SER A 252 4.79 5.46 -21.69
N LEU A 253 5.27 6.66 -21.33
CA LEU A 253 4.47 7.71 -20.72
C LEU A 253 4.22 8.81 -21.75
N GLN A 254 3.02 9.38 -21.71
CA GLN A 254 2.57 10.44 -22.60
C GLN A 254 2.13 11.69 -21.82
N GLY A 255 2.07 11.62 -20.48
CA GLY A 255 1.66 12.73 -19.63
C GLY A 255 2.80 13.68 -19.28
N ASP A 256 2.44 14.89 -18.87
CA ASP A 256 3.38 15.99 -18.62
C ASP A 256 3.75 16.15 -17.13
N ASN A 257 2.97 15.57 -16.20
CA ASN A 257 3.21 15.68 -14.77
C ASN A 257 4.09 14.54 -14.24
N LEU A 258 5.31 14.46 -14.77
CA LEU A 258 6.23 13.36 -14.51
C LEU A 258 7.10 13.59 -13.27
N ARG A 259 7.30 12.54 -12.48
CA ARG A 259 8.34 12.45 -11.46
C ARG A 259 9.28 11.31 -11.82
N TYR A 260 10.49 11.66 -12.25
CA TYR A 260 11.54 10.73 -12.61
C TYR A 260 12.14 10.09 -11.35
N LEU A 261 12.41 8.79 -11.44
CA LEU A 261 13.04 8.04 -10.36
C LEU A 261 14.54 7.97 -10.61
N ASP A 262 15.32 8.58 -9.73
CA ASP A 262 16.76 8.37 -9.64
C ASP A 262 17.03 7.16 -8.73
N LEU A 263 17.57 6.10 -9.33
CA LEU A 263 17.81 4.81 -8.68
C LEU A 263 19.28 4.38 -8.78
N GLU A 264 20.21 5.29 -9.08
CA GLU A 264 21.63 4.95 -9.27
C GLU A 264 22.22 4.27 -8.03
N GLN A 265 22.02 4.86 -6.84
CA GLN A 265 22.54 4.28 -5.60
C GLN A 265 21.80 3.00 -5.19
N ILE A 266 20.52 2.86 -5.54
CA ILE A 266 19.79 1.59 -5.37
C ILE A 266 20.39 0.51 -6.29
N SER A 267 20.80 0.87 -7.50
CA SER A 267 21.50 -0.04 -8.41
C SER A 267 22.82 -0.52 -7.85
N ASP A 268 23.62 0.37 -7.25
CA ASP A 268 24.86 -0.02 -6.57
C ASP A 268 24.57 -0.96 -5.40
N LYS A 269 23.56 -0.63 -4.58
CA LYS A 269 23.19 -1.45 -3.44
C LYS A 269 22.71 -2.85 -3.84
N LEU A 270 21.94 -2.96 -4.92
CA LEU A 270 21.53 -4.25 -5.49
C LEU A 270 22.74 -5.09 -5.92
N ARG A 271 23.71 -4.49 -6.63
CA ARG A 271 24.94 -5.18 -7.05
C ARG A 271 25.77 -5.66 -5.85
N GLN A 272 25.97 -4.78 -4.87
CA GLN A 272 26.70 -5.11 -3.65
C GLN A 272 26.04 -6.25 -2.88
N THR A 273 24.71 -6.21 -2.74
CA THR A 273 23.93 -7.28 -2.10
C THR A 273 24.06 -8.61 -2.86
N ALA A 274 23.95 -8.59 -4.19
CA ALA A 274 24.11 -9.79 -5.02
C ALA A 274 25.52 -10.41 -4.89
N VAL A 275 26.57 -9.59 -4.75
CA VAL A 275 27.93 -10.09 -4.47
C VAL A 275 28.03 -10.66 -3.05
N ALA A 276 27.48 -9.98 -2.05
CA ALA A 276 27.52 -10.41 -0.66
C ALA A 276 26.77 -11.73 -0.42
N LEU A 277 25.68 -11.98 -1.16
CA LEU A 277 24.91 -13.23 -1.09
C LEU A 277 25.75 -14.48 -1.42
N LYS A 278 26.83 -14.35 -2.20
CA LYS A 278 27.73 -15.48 -2.50
C LYS A 278 28.36 -16.09 -1.25
N THR A 279 28.60 -15.28 -0.21
CA THR A 279 29.30 -15.69 1.01
C THR A 279 28.46 -15.52 2.29
N GLN A 280 27.38 -14.74 2.25
CA GLN A 280 26.55 -14.43 3.42
C GLN A 280 25.10 -14.88 3.24
N ASN A 281 24.45 -15.24 4.35
CA ASN A 281 23.02 -15.53 4.36
C ASN A 281 22.20 -14.23 4.24
N PRO A 282 21.04 -14.26 3.54
CA PRO A 282 20.16 -13.10 3.38
C PRO A 282 19.78 -12.41 4.70
N ASP A 283 19.60 -13.18 5.77
CA ASP A 283 19.23 -12.66 7.09
C ASP A 283 20.31 -11.72 7.68
N ARG A 284 21.60 -12.05 7.47
CA ARG A 284 22.73 -11.17 7.87
C ARG A 284 22.78 -9.86 7.10
N LEU A 285 22.18 -9.84 5.91
CA LEU A 285 22.04 -8.65 5.07
C LEU A 285 20.72 -7.89 5.35
N GLY A 286 19.97 -8.29 6.39
CA GLY A 286 18.69 -7.67 6.73
C GLY A 286 17.53 -8.04 5.78
N LEU A 287 17.70 -9.05 4.92
CA LEU A 287 16.69 -9.45 3.93
C LEU A 287 15.69 -10.50 4.48
N GLY A 288 15.92 -10.94 5.71
CA GLY A 288 15.09 -11.91 6.43
C GLY A 288 15.37 -13.37 6.04
N PRO A 289 14.56 -14.31 6.56
CA PRO A 289 14.80 -15.76 6.47
C PRO A 289 14.32 -16.34 5.13
N ILE A 290 14.88 -15.85 4.02
CA ILE A 290 14.66 -16.39 2.67
C ILE A 290 15.81 -17.33 2.28
N PRO A 291 15.56 -18.46 1.58
CA PRO A 291 16.63 -19.28 1.03
C PRO A 291 17.54 -18.45 0.11
N ARG A 292 18.87 -18.63 0.23
CA ARG A 292 19.86 -17.85 -0.53
C ARG A 292 19.58 -17.84 -2.03
N GLU A 293 19.33 -19.00 -2.64
CA GLU A 293 19.06 -19.10 -4.07
C GLU A 293 17.80 -18.33 -4.50
N ALA A 294 16.75 -18.38 -3.68
CA ALA A 294 15.52 -17.60 -3.92
C ALA A 294 15.78 -16.08 -3.79
N CYS A 295 16.66 -15.69 -2.87
CA CYS A 295 17.09 -14.31 -2.68
C CYS A 295 17.93 -13.80 -3.87
N GLU A 296 18.86 -14.59 -4.37
CA GLU A 296 19.67 -14.28 -5.56
C GLU A 296 18.78 -14.06 -6.79
N LYS A 297 17.83 -14.98 -7.03
CA LYS A 297 16.83 -14.83 -8.11
C LYS A 297 15.97 -13.57 -7.92
N LEU A 298 15.59 -13.26 -6.68
CA LEU A 298 14.86 -12.02 -6.39
C LEU A 298 15.69 -10.77 -6.70
N MET A 299 16.98 -10.72 -6.33
CA MET A 299 17.84 -9.57 -6.66
C MET A 299 17.96 -9.35 -8.18
N LEU A 300 18.07 -10.44 -8.96
CA LEU A 300 18.06 -10.37 -10.42
C LEU A 300 16.73 -9.84 -10.96
N ALA A 301 15.60 -10.31 -10.42
CA ALA A 301 14.27 -9.82 -10.80
C ALA A 301 14.08 -8.34 -10.47
N LEU A 302 14.52 -7.89 -9.29
CA LEU A 302 14.48 -6.48 -8.89
C LEU A 302 15.36 -5.61 -9.79
N HIS A 303 16.56 -6.07 -10.12
CA HIS A 303 17.43 -5.38 -11.08
C HIS A 303 16.74 -5.25 -12.45
N ALA A 304 16.12 -6.32 -12.95
CA ALA A 304 15.41 -6.27 -14.22
C ALA A 304 14.21 -5.29 -14.17
N ASN A 305 13.43 -5.37 -13.10
CA ASN A 305 12.22 -4.57 -12.93
C ASN A 305 12.53 -3.08 -12.71
N TRP A 306 13.56 -2.74 -11.95
CA TRP A 306 13.88 -1.34 -11.66
C TRP A 306 14.81 -0.71 -12.69
N LEU A 307 15.76 -1.46 -13.26
CA LEU A 307 16.94 -0.85 -13.90
C LEU A 307 17.15 -1.23 -15.37
N THR A 308 16.69 -2.39 -15.83
CA THR A 308 16.91 -2.80 -17.23
C THR A 308 15.79 -2.27 -18.13
N PRO A 309 16.05 -2.02 -19.42
CA PRO A 309 14.97 -1.66 -20.32
C PRO A 309 14.05 -2.87 -20.34
N GLY A 310 12.78 -2.67 -19.99
CA GLY A 310 11.84 -3.78 -20.02
C GLY A 310 11.83 -4.36 -21.43
N THR A 311 11.63 -5.67 -21.58
CA THR A 311 11.14 -6.17 -22.87
C THR A 311 9.78 -5.50 -23.05
N ALA A 312 9.76 -4.41 -23.81
CA ALA A 312 8.51 -3.76 -24.14
C ALA A 312 7.70 -4.83 -24.85
N ARG A 313 6.68 -5.36 -24.17
CA ARG A 313 5.66 -6.15 -24.85
C ARG A 313 5.07 -5.19 -25.88
N GLU A 314 5.29 -5.48 -27.16
CA GLU A 314 4.90 -4.63 -28.29
C GLU A 314 3.38 -4.42 -28.34
N GLU A 315 2.61 -5.33 -27.75
CA GLU A 315 1.15 -5.23 -27.67
C GLU A 315 0.67 -4.66 -26.34
N GLU A 316 -0.01 -3.51 -26.44
CA GLU A 316 -0.77 -2.92 -25.36
C GLU A 316 -1.97 -3.82 -25.01
N ARG A 317 -2.14 -4.13 -23.71
CA ARG A 317 -3.33 -4.85 -23.26
C ARG A 317 -4.56 -3.98 -23.50
N LYS A 318 -5.36 -4.34 -24.49
CA LYS A 318 -6.71 -3.79 -24.64
C LYS A 318 -7.55 -4.26 -23.45
N PRO A 319 -8.17 -3.36 -22.66
CA PRO A 319 -9.12 -3.79 -21.66
C PRO A 319 -10.27 -4.50 -22.37
N VAL A 320 -10.47 -5.78 -22.05
CA VAL A 320 -11.62 -6.56 -22.52
C VAL A 320 -12.36 -7.05 -21.28
N SER A 321 -13.66 -6.78 -21.22
CA SER A 321 -14.56 -7.35 -20.21
C SER A 321 -15.44 -8.38 -20.90
N PHE A 322 -15.33 -9.64 -20.49
CA PHE A 322 -16.24 -10.70 -20.88
C PHE A 322 -16.39 -11.69 -19.72
N ASN A 323 -17.55 -12.33 -19.64
CA ASN A 323 -17.80 -13.36 -18.64
C ASN A 323 -17.01 -14.62 -19.01
N VAL A 324 -16.24 -15.14 -18.05
CA VAL A 324 -15.48 -16.39 -18.21
C VAL A 324 -15.98 -17.39 -17.18
N LEU A 325 -16.26 -18.61 -17.63
CA LEU A 325 -16.53 -19.73 -16.73
C LEU A 325 -15.20 -20.34 -16.29
N VAL A 326 -14.94 -20.37 -14.99
CA VAL A 326 -13.69 -20.90 -14.42
C VAL A 326 -13.97 -22.22 -13.72
N SER A 327 -13.22 -23.26 -14.07
CA SER A 327 -13.21 -24.54 -13.36
C SER A 327 -12.01 -24.59 -12.43
N SER A 328 -12.23 -24.49 -11.13
CA SER A 328 -11.16 -24.38 -10.13
C SER A 328 -10.74 -25.70 -9.48
N THR A 329 -11.48 -26.78 -9.68
CA THR A 329 -11.16 -28.10 -9.12
C THR A 329 -10.69 -29.05 -10.21
N LEU A 330 -9.79 -29.98 -9.89
CA LEU A 330 -9.32 -30.98 -10.85
C LEU A 330 -10.48 -31.79 -11.45
N ALA A 331 -11.48 -32.12 -10.63
CA ALA A 331 -12.68 -32.81 -11.09
C ALA A 331 -13.51 -31.98 -12.09
N ALA A 332 -13.72 -30.69 -11.80
CA ALA A 332 -14.42 -29.79 -12.72
C ALA A 332 -13.62 -29.54 -14.00
N MET A 333 -12.29 -29.38 -13.89
CA MET A 333 -11.41 -29.26 -15.05
C MET A 333 -11.48 -30.51 -15.92
N HIS A 334 -11.35 -31.69 -15.31
CA HIS A 334 -11.47 -32.97 -16.01
C HIS A 334 -12.82 -33.10 -16.71
N TYR A 335 -13.93 -32.80 -16.03
CA TYR A 335 -15.26 -32.86 -16.62
C TYR A 335 -15.42 -31.91 -17.81
N ASN A 336 -15.00 -30.65 -17.68
CA ASN A 336 -15.13 -29.67 -18.76
C ASN A 336 -14.19 -29.94 -19.94
N ILE A 337 -13.07 -30.63 -19.74
CA ILE A 337 -12.14 -31.02 -20.80
C ILE A 337 -12.56 -32.34 -21.46
N SER A 338 -12.94 -33.35 -20.69
CA SER A 338 -13.16 -34.73 -21.15
C SER A 338 -14.63 -35.11 -21.38
N GLY A 339 -15.57 -34.33 -20.86
CA GLY A 339 -17.00 -34.67 -20.81
C GLY A 339 -17.36 -35.79 -19.83
N LYS A 340 -16.41 -36.26 -19.00
CA LYS A 340 -16.59 -37.40 -18.09
C LYS A 340 -16.31 -36.99 -16.63
N PRO A 341 -17.02 -37.59 -15.65
CA PRO A 341 -16.67 -37.39 -14.25
C PRO A 341 -15.25 -37.88 -13.98
N PHE A 342 -14.53 -37.17 -13.12
CA PHE A 342 -13.20 -37.57 -12.70
C PHE A 342 -13.27 -38.81 -11.80
N SER A 343 -12.51 -39.85 -12.15
CA SER A 343 -12.28 -41.02 -11.30
C SER A 343 -10.78 -41.08 -10.97
N PRO A 344 -10.37 -41.01 -9.70
CA PRO A 344 -8.99 -41.30 -9.33
C PRO A 344 -8.63 -42.73 -9.78
N PRO A 345 -7.38 -42.99 -10.20
CA PRO A 345 -6.90 -44.37 -10.29
C PRO A 345 -6.91 -45.00 -8.89
N ASP A 346 -7.32 -46.28 -8.83
CA ASP A 346 -7.36 -47.09 -7.60
C ASP A 346 -5.99 -47.27 -6.95
#